data_AF-A0AAJ7TY64-F1
#
_entry.id   AF-A0AAJ7TY64-F1
#
_cell.length_a   1.000
_cell.length_b   1.000
_cell.length_c   1.000
_cell.angle_alpha   90.00
_cell.angle_beta   90.00
_cell.angle_gamma   90.00
#
_symmetry.space_group_name_H-M   'P 1'
#
loop_
_entity.id
_entity.type
_entity.pdbx_description
1 polymer ?
#
loop_
_entity_poly.entity_id
_entity_poly.type
_entity_poly.pdbx_seq_one_letter_code
_entity_poly.pdbx_strand_id
1 'polypeptide(L)'
;MIGYFVLVSGVIYDIIHEPPSIGSRIDAHGHQRPIVFKANSLHSQYILEGLAAGMLFCVGGLGLLLMLAAEKPSLSRLHRYLCLSLGGVCMLGGFLASRAFIHIKFP
;
A
#
# COMPACT_ATOMS: atom_id res chain seq x y z
N MET A 1 -14.22 1.62 -3.63
CA MET A 1 -12.87 1.04 -3.43
C MET A 1 -12.03 1.11 -4.70
N ILE A 2 -12.52 0.66 -5.86
CA ILE A 2 -11.73 0.73 -7.12
C ILE A 2 -11.35 2.17 -7.51
N GLY A 3 -12.28 3.13 -7.48
CA GLY A 3 -11.93 4.53 -7.76
C GLY A 3 -10.94 5.13 -6.76
N TYR A 4 -11.07 4.77 -5.47
CA TYR A 4 -10.13 5.19 -4.43
C TYR A 4 -8.74 4.60 -4.66
N PHE A 5 -8.66 3.31 -5.02
CA PHE A 5 -7.41 2.65 -5.38
C PHE A 5 -6.69 3.37 -6.51
N VAL A 6 -7.37 3.61 -7.63
CA VAL A 6 -6.77 4.27 -8.81
C VAL A 6 -6.27 5.67 -8.50
N LEU A 7 -7.00 6.43 -7.68
CA LEU A 7 -6.59 7.78 -7.28
C LEU A 7 -5.38 7.76 -6.33
N VAL A 8 -5.41 6.90 -5.32
CA VAL A 8 -4.35 6.84 -4.29
C VAL A 8 -3.09 6.16 -4.82
N SER A 9 -3.21 5.24 -5.77
CA SER A 9 -2.06 4.57 -6.38
C SER A 9 -1.23 5.47 -7.29
N GLY A 10 -1.68 6.71 -7.56
CA GLY A 10 -0.94 7.66 -8.38
C GLY A 10 -1.06 7.43 -9.88
N VAL A 11 -2.06 6.66 -10.34
CA VAL A 11 -2.23 6.33 -11.77
C VAL A 11 -2.37 7.58 -12.64
N ILE A 12 -2.99 8.65 -12.14
CA ILE A 12 -3.06 9.94 -12.86
C ILE A 12 -1.67 10.54 -13.04
N TYR A 13 -0.82 10.47 -12.02
CA TYR A 13 0.56 10.94 -12.10
C TYR A 13 1.38 10.09 -13.09
N ASP A 14 1.17 8.77 -13.05
CA ASP A 14 1.83 7.82 -13.96
C ASP A 14 1.45 8.08 -15.43
N ILE A 15 0.20 8.43 -15.72
CA ILE A 15 -0.27 8.78 -17.07
C ILE A 15 0.39 10.07 -17.59
N ILE A 16 0.60 11.06 -16.72
CA ILE A 16 1.12 12.38 -17.13
C ILE A 16 2.64 12.36 -17.31
N HIS A 17 3.35 11.67 -16.41
CA HIS A 17 4.82 11.74 -16.34
C HIS A 17 5.51 10.51 -16.92
N GLU A 18 4.76 9.44 -17.24
CA GLU A 18 5.26 8.15 -17.74
C GLU A 18 6.56 7.71 -17.03
N PRO A 19 6.59 7.67 -15.69
CA PRO A 19 7.80 7.29 -14.98
C PRO A 19 8.15 5.82 -15.26
N PRO A 20 9.44 5.45 -15.18
CA PRO A 20 9.85 4.06 -15.31
C PRO A 20 9.10 3.15 -14.32
N SER A 21 8.85 1.89 -14.71
CA SER A 21 8.08 0.98 -13.85
C SER A 21 8.88 0.49 -12.64
N ILE A 22 10.19 0.25 -12.82
CA ILE A 22 11.15 -0.22 -11.81
C ILE A 22 12.50 0.46 -12.07
N GLY A 23 13.22 0.85 -11.02
CA GLY A 23 14.58 1.37 -11.14
C GLY A 23 15.63 0.26 -11.20
N SER A 24 16.82 0.55 -11.70
CA SER A 24 18.01 -0.29 -11.50
C SER A 24 19.14 0.56 -10.93
N ARG A 25 19.87 0.04 -9.94
CA ARG A 25 21.22 0.54 -9.65
C ARG A 25 22.23 -0.48 -10.11
N ILE A 26 23.28 0.03 -10.72
CA ILE A 26 24.47 -0.74 -11.04
C ILE A 26 25.26 -0.87 -9.75
N ASP A 27 25.47 -2.10 -9.30
CA ASP A 27 26.32 -2.43 -8.17
C ASP A 27 27.80 -2.15 -8.53
N ALA A 28 28.71 -2.09 -7.55
CA ALA A 28 30.13 -1.83 -7.82
C ALA A 28 30.79 -2.86 -8.77
N HIS A 29 30.14 -4.02 -8.94
CA HIS A 29 30.55 -5.11 -9.83
C HIS A 29 29.84 -5.10 -11.21
N GLY A 30 29.11 -4.03 -11.56
CA GLY A 30 28.44 -3.91 -12.86
C GLY A 30 27.10 -4.63 -12.99
N HIS A 31 26.64 -5.33 -11.96
CA HIS A 31 25.34 -6.01 -11.96
C HIS A 31 24.20 -5.03 -11.71
N GLN A 32 23.19 -5.03 -12.59
CA GLN A 32 21.95 -4.28 -12.36
C GLN A 32 21.10 -4.98 -11.30
N ARG A 33 20.96 -4.35 -10.12
CA ARG A 33 19.99 -4.80 -9.12
C ARG A 33 18.69 -3.99 -9.28
N PRO A 34 17.53 -4.66 -9.40
CA PRO A 34 16.25 -3.96 -9.46
C PRO A 34 15.99 -3.29 -8.12
N ILE A 35 15.67 -2.00 -8.16
CA ILE A 35 15.27 -1.21 -7.01
C ILE A 35 13.83 -0.77 -7.23
N VAL A 36 12.97 -1.24 -6.34
CA VAL A 36 11.52 -1.01 -6.41
C VAL A 36 11.12 0.33 -5.78
N PHE A 37 11.97 0.93 -4.95
CA PHE A 37 11.69 2.16 -4.19
C PHE A 37 12.71 3.25 -4.46
N LYS A 38 12.24 4.44 -4.87
CA LYS A 38 13.14 5.58 -5.09
C LYS A 38 13.39 6.30 -3.76
N ALA A 39 14.49 5.97 -3.08
CA ALA A 39 14.91 6.69 -1.87
C ALA A 39 15.35 8.14 -2.21
N ASN A 40 15.06 9.09 -1.32
CA ASN A 40 15.49 10.50 -1.38
C ASN A 40 14.91 11.35 -2.54
N SER A 41 13.76 11.00 -3.09
CA SER A 41 13.07 11.85 -4.07
C SER A 41 11.56 11.86 -3.82
N LEU A 42 11.04 13.01 -3.38
CA LEU A 42 9.61 13.22 -3.13
C LEU A 42 8.78 13.23 -4.42
N HIS A 43 9.32 13.87 -5.46
CA HIS A 43 8.60 14.18 -6.70
C HIS A 43 8.69 13.10 -7.76
N SER A 44 9.43 12.02 -7.52
CA SER A 44 9.61 10.96 -8.51
C SER A 44 9.28 9.63 -7.85
N GLN A 45 8.31 8.96 -8.45
CA GLN A 45 7.74 7.72 -7.97
C GLN A 45 7.79 6.71 -9.10
N TYR A 46 8.07 5.45 -8.78
CA TYR A 46 7.92 4.34 -9.72
C TYR A 46 6.45 3.89 -9.74
N ILE A 47 5.97 3.44 -10.89
CA ILE A 47 4.58 2.95 -11.05
C ILE A 47 4.28 1.85 -10.02
N LEU A 48 5.22 0.92 -9.81
CA LEU A 48 5.05 -0.18 -8.87
C LEU A 48 5.01 0.28 -7.41
N GLU A 49 5.72 1.36 -7.06
CA GLU A 49 5.69 1.97 -5.72
C GLU A 49 4.30 2.52 -5.41
N GLY A 50 3.70 3.26 -6.36
CA GLY A 50 2.34 3.80 -6.21
C GLY A 50 1.26 2.74 -6.18
N LEU A 51 1.34 1.75 -7.07
CA LEU A 51 0.41 0.62 -7.09
C LEU A 51 0.44 -0.16 -5.76
N ALA A 52 1.64 -0.44 -5.24
CA ALA A 52 1.80 -1.13 -3.97
C ALA A 52 1.24 -0.33 -2.79
N ALA A 53 1.53 0.97 -2.72
CA ALA A 53 1.00 1.85 -1.68
C ALA A 53 -0.54 1.91 -1.74
N GLY A 54 -1.12 2.09 -2.93
CA GLY A 54 -2.57 2.09 -3.13
C GLY A 54 -3.24 0.79 -2.68
N MET A 55 -2.64 -0.38 -2.97
CA MET A 55 -3.17 -1.66 -2.50
C MET A 55 -3.16 -1.76 -0.97
N LEU A 56 -2.06 -1.34 -0.33
CA LEU A 56 -1.92 -1.40 1.12
C LEU A 56 -2.93 -0.48 1.83
N PHE A 57 -3.19 0.70 1.29
CA PHE A 57 -4.26 1.58 1.79
C PHE A 57 -5.65 0.96 1.63
N CYS A 58 -5.92 0.30 0.50
CA CYS A 58 -7.17 -0.43 0.32
C CYS A 58 -7.33 -1.60 1.31
N VAL A 59 -6.28 -2.37 1.57
CA VAL A 59 -6.31 -3.47 2.56
C VAL A 59 -6.56 -2.92 3.96
N GLY A 60 -5.89 -1.83 4.35
CA GLY A 60 -6.12 -1.17 5.63
C GLY A 60 -7.55 -0.65 5.78
N GLY A 61 -8.07 0.02 4.75
CA GLY A 61 -9.45 0.51 4.73
C GLY A 61 -10.50 -0.61 4.73
N LEU A 62 -10.23 -1.71 4.04
CA LEU A 62 -11.10 -2.90 4.06
C LEU A 62 -11.09 -3.57 5.45
N GLY A 63 -9.96 -3.53 6.16
CA GLY A 63 -9.86 -3.94 7.56
C GLY A 63 -10.83 -3.17 8.47
N LEU A 64 -10.91 -1.84 8.31
CA LEU A 64 -11.87 -1.00 9.06
C LEU A 64 -13.32 -1.34 8.71
N LEU A 65 -13.64 -1.56 7.44
CA LEU A 65 -14.97 -1.97 6.99
C LEU A 65 -15.37 -3.34 7.56
N LEU A 66 -14.43 -4.29 7.64
CA LEU A 66 -14.64 -5.60 8.27
C LEU A 66 -14.96 -5.48 9.76
N MET A 67 -14.24 -4.61 10.48
CA MET A 67 -14.53 -4.35 11.89
C MET A 67 -15.91 -3.73 12.08
N LEU A 68 -16.29 -2.77 11.22
CA LEU A 68 -17.64 -2.18 11.24
C LEU A 68 -18.72 -3.21 10.92
N ALA A 69 -18.47 -4.12 9.97
CA ALA A 69 -19.39 -5.19 9.64
C ALA A 69 -19.56 -6.21 10.78
N ALA A 70 -18.51 -6.44 11.57
CA ALA A 70 -18.52 -7.34 12.73
C ALA A 70 -19.41 -6.83 13.87
N GLU A 71 -19.72 -5.54 13.92
CA GLU A 71 -20.59 -4.95 14.94
C GLU A 71 -22.08 -5.29 14.73
N LYS A 72 -22.47 -5.75 13.54
CA LYS A 72 -23.86 -6.11 13.23
C LYS A 72 -24.35 -7.25 14.12
N PRO A 73 -25.52 -7.12 14.76
CA PRO A 73 -26.03 -8.09 15.73
C PRO A 73 -26.46 -9.44 15.13
N SER A 74 -26.47 -9.58 13.81
CA SER A 74 -26.86 -10.80 13.09
C SER A 74 -25.75 -11.87 13.02
N LEU A 75 -24.54 -11.58 13.48
CA LEU A 75 -23.38 -12.48 13.39
C LEU A 75 -23.23 -13.37 14.63
N SER A 76 -22.99 -14.66 14.41
CA SER A 76 -22.59 -15.61 15.47
C SER A 76 -21.29 -15.16 16.14
N ARG A 77 -21.14 -15.44 17.45
CA ARG A 77 -20.00 -14.96 18.27
C ARG A 77 -18.64 -15.29 17.63
N LEU A 78 -18.49 -16.50 17.09
CA LEU A 78 -17.23 -16.95 16.49
C LEU A 78 -16.88 -16.16 15.22
N HIS A 79 -17.84 -16.02 14.29
CA HIS A 79 -17.66 -15.21 13.09
C HIS A 79 -17.36 -13.74 13.40
N ARG A 80 -17.99 -13.21 14.45
CA ARG A 80 -17.73 -11.84 14.93
C ARG A 80 -16.29 -11.69 15.42
N TYR A 81 -15.78 -12.60 16.24
CA TYR A 81 -14.39 -12.57 16.70
C TYR A 81 -13.39 -12.73 15.54
N LEU A 82 -13.67 -13.59 14.56
CA LEU A 82 -12.83 -13.76 13.37
C LEU A 82 -12.80 -12.49 12.49
N CYS A 83 -13.94 -11.86 12.24
CA CYS A 83 -13.98 -10.60 11.47
C CYS A 83 -13.27 -9.46 12.20
N LEU A 84 -13.40 -9.38 13.52
CA LEU A 84 -12.69 -8.39 14.35
C LEU A 84 -11.17 -8.60 14.32
N SER A 85 -10.70 -9.84 14.49
CA SER A 85 -9.27 -10.14 14.49
C SER A 85 -8.66 -9.93 13.10
N LEU A 86 -9.31 -10.41 12.04
CA LEU A 86 -8.85 -10.22 10.67
C LEU A 86 -8.85 -8.74 10.27
N GLY A 87 -9.92 -8.01 10.60
CA GLY A 87 -10.01 -6.58 10.34
C GLY A 87 -8.92 -5.79 11.07
N GLY A 88 -8.64 -6.14 12.34
CA GLY A 88 -7.55 -5.55 13.12
C GLY A 88 -6.17 -5.81 12.53
N VAL A 89 -5.89 -7.04 12.09
CA VAL A 89 -4.62 -7.38 11.42
C VAL A 89 -4.44 -6.62 10.12
N CYS A 90 -5.48 -6.56 9.28
CA CYS A 90 -5.45 -5.79 8.03
C CYS A 90 -5.23 -4.29 8.26
N MET A 91 -5.91 -3.71 9.25
CA MET A 91 -5.75 -2.31 9.63
C MET A 91 -4.32 -2.01 10.10
N LEU A 92 -3.80 -2.82 11.03
CA LEU A 92 -2.44 -2.66 11.56
C LEU A 92 -1.38 -2.87 10.48
N GLY A 93 -1.55 -3.88 9.62
CA GLY A 93 -0.68 -4.13 8.49
C GLY A 93 -0.63 -2.96 7.52
N GLY A 94 -1.79 -2.42 7.13
CA GLY A 94 -1.88 -1.23 6.28
C GLY A 94 -1.22 0.00 6.92
N PHE A 95 -1.42 0.23 8.22
CA PHE A 95 -0.83 1.34 8.96
C PHE A 95 0.70 1.24 9.03
N LEU A 96 1.24 0.08 9.43
CA LEU A 96 2.68 -0.14 9.53
C LEU A 96 3.35 -0.04 8.16
N ALA A 97 2.74 -0.57 7.11
CA ALA A 97 3.27 -0.47 5.76
C ALA A 97 3.29 0.99 5.30
N SER A 98 2.21 1.75 5.50
CA SER A 98 2.16 3.19 5.18
C SER A 98 3.25 3.98 5.91
N ARG A 99 3.47 3.67 7.19
CA ARG A 99 4.54 4.28 7.99
C ARG A 99 5.93 3.92 7.47
N ALA A 100 6.14 2.66 7.09
CA ALA A 100 7.40 2.22 6.48
C ALA A 100 7.65 2.93 5.14
N PHE A 101 6.62 3.11 4.32
CA PHE A 101 6.70 3.87 3.07
C PHE A 101 7.16 5.31 3.29
N ILE A 102 6.59 6.00 4.30
CA ILE A 102 7.01 7.36 4.65
C ILE A 102 8.48 7.36 5.09
N HIS A 103 8.90 6.40 5.92
CA HIS A 103 10.28 6.28 6.39
C HIS A 103 11.27 5.92 5.27
N ILE A 104 10.87 5.15 4.27
CA ILE A 104 11.73 4.85 3.11
C ILE A 104 11.95 6.11 2.26
N LYS A 105 10.93 6.98 2.17
CA LYS A 105 10.98 8.21 1.38
C LYS A 105 11.65 9.37 2.13
N PHE A 106 11.50 9.39 3.46
CA PHE A 106 12.11 10.31 4.41
C PHE A 106 12.84 9.52 5.50
N PRO A 107 14.13 9.18 5.30
CA PRO A 107 14.94 8.59 6.36
C PRO A 107 15.21 9.57 7.51
#